data_AF-A0A1W9MCI9-F1
#
_entry.id   AF-A0A1W9MCI9-F1
#
_cell.length_a   1.000
_cell.length_b   1.000
_cell.length_c   1.000
_cell.angle_alpha   90.00
_cell.angle_beta   90.00
_cell.angle_gamma   90.00
#
_symmetry.space_group_name_H-M   'P 1'
#
loop_
_entity.id
_entity.type
_entity.pdbx_description
1 polymer ?
#
loop_
_entity_poly.entity_id
_entity_poly.type
_entity_poly.pdbx_seq_one_letter_code
_entity_poly.pdbx_strand_id
1 'polypeptide(L)'
;LLIGKEQKSDDYKQSETYLTRAVEGLVIAGHHEFIALGLLARAALYRLKKEFPKAHADLDEAYEIAERSEMRLYLTDYHLESCRLCIAEGKSGQAAQHLESAKKLIAETGYHRRDKEAEELGRCLNQNSQN
;
A
#
# COMPACT_ATOMS: atom_id res chain seq x y z
N LEU A 1 30.26 17.99 3.02
CA LEU A 1 29.42 17.03 2.25
C LEU A 1 28.28 16.54 3.15
N LEU A 2 27.23 17.35 3.30
CA LEU A 2 26.07 17.08 4.19
C LEU A 2 24.71 17.37 3.51
N ILE A 3 24.66 17.41 2.18
CA ILE A 3 23.47 17.88 1.44
C ILE A 3 22.47 16.74 1.13
N GLY A 4 22.83 15.47 1.38
CA GLY A 4 22.02 14.31 0.94
C GLY A 4 20.96 13.79 1.91
N LYS A 5 20.96 14.19 3.20
CA LYS A 5 20.01 13.66 4.20
C LYS A 5 18.83 14.59 4.48
N GLU A 6 19.04 15.91 4.42
CA GLU A 6 17.98 16.89 4.68
C GLU A 6 16.91 16.90 3.58
N GLN A 7 17.30 16.76 2.30
CA GLN A 7 16.32 16.76 1.19
C GLN A 7 15.34 15.60 1.27
N LYS A 8 15.81 14.37 1.54
CA LYS A 8 14.93 13.19 1.62
C LYS A 8 13.92 13.28 2.77
N SER A 9 14.29 13.96 3.86
CA SER A 9 13.38 14.19 5.00
C SER A 9 12.37 15.30 4.70
N ASP A 10 12.75 16.33 3.94
CA ASP A 10 11.88 17.43 3.56
C ASP A 10 10.86 17.01 2.49
N ASP A 11 11.29 16.19 1.51
CA ASP A 11 10.44 15.63 0.46
C ASP A 11 9.29 14.79 1.03
N TYR A 12 9.54 13.99 2.07
CA TYR A 12 8.49 13.21 2.73
C TYR A 12 7.49 14.08 3.48
N LYS A 13 7.94 15.20 4.06
CA LYS A 13 7.06 16.12 4.79
C LYS A 13 6.12 16.87 3.85
N GLN A 14 6.63 17.29 2.70
CA GLN A 14 5.81 17.87 1.64
C GLN A 14 4.83 16.84 1.08
N SER A 15 5.29 15.62 0.80
CA SER A 15 4.44 14.52 0.34
C SER A 15 3.31 14.19 1.33
N GLU A 16 3.61 14.11 2.63
CA GLU A 16 2.59 13.89 3.66
C GLU A 16 1.54 14.99 3.69
N THR A 17 1.97 16.25 3.56
CA THR A 17 1.07 17.40 3.53
C THR A 17 0.13 17.33 2.33
N TYR A 18 0.66 17.06 1.13
CA TYR A 18 -0.14 16.98 -0.08
C TYR A 18 -1.08 15.76 -0.09
N LEU A 19 -0.61 14.58 0.32
CA LEU A 19 -1.44 13.38 0.40
C LEU A 19 -2.55 13.51 1.43
N THR A 20 -2.26 14.09 2.60
CA THR A 20 -3.28 14.36 3.62
C THR A 20 -4.37 15.28 3.07
N ARG A 21 -3.99 16.40 2.46
CA ARG A 21 -4.94 17.33 1.83
C ARG A 21 -5.75 16.68 0.70
N ALA A 22 -5.11 15.82 -0.09
CA ALA A 22 -5.80 15.09 -1.15
C ALA A 22 -6.86 14.15 -0.58
N VAL A 23 -6.53 13.37 0.45
CA VAL A 23 -7.50 12.49 1.12
C VAL A 23 -8.64 13.30 1.74
N GLU A 24 -8.34 14.39 2.46
CA GLU A 24 -9.37 15.29 3.01
C GLU A 24 -10.30 15.85 1.94
N GLY A 25 -9.75 16.31 0.81
CA GLY A 25 -10.53 16.80 -0.32
C GLY A 25 -11.44 15.73 -0.94
N LEU A 26 -10.95 14.49 -1.07
CA LEU A 26 -11.72 13.36 -1.58
C LEU A 26 -12.85 12.95 -0.64
N VAL A 27 -12.62 12.99 0.68
CA VAL A 27 -13.66 12.79 1.70
C VAL A 27 -14.76 13.84 1.57
N ILE A 28 -14.39 15.11 1.44
CA ILE A 28 -15.36 16.21 1.25
C ILE A 28 -16.15 16.04 -0.06
N ALA A 29 -15.51 15.55 -1.13
CA ALA A 29 -16.15 15.33 -2.41
C ALA A 29 -17.11 14.11 -2.43
N GLY A 30 -17.00 13.19 -1.47
CA GLY A 30 -17.92 12.05 -1.31
C GLY A 30 -17.75 10.91 -2.31
N HIS A 31 -16.67 10.89 -3.10
CA HIS A 31 -16.38 9.82 -4.06
C HIS A 31 -15.51 8.73 -3.43
N HIS A 32 -16.18 7.70 -2.89
CA HIS A 32 -15.58 6.68 -2.04
C HIS A 32 -14.49 5.87 -2.75
N GLU A 33 -14.62 5.62 -4.05
CA GLU A 33 -13.65 4.92 -4.87
C GLU A 33 -12.29 5.65 -4.93
N PHE A 34 -12.29 6.99 -4.92
CA PHE A 34 -11.04 7.76 -4.94
C PHE A 34 -10.41 7.86 -3.55
N ILE A 35 -11.22 7.84 -2.49
CA ILE A 35 -10.72 7.83 -1.10
C ILE A 35 -9.80 6.61 -0.89
N ALA A 36 -10.22 5.42 -1.33
CA ALA A 36 -9.40 4.21 -1.24
C ALA A 36 -8.02 4.36 -1.90
N LEU A 37 -7.93 5.01 -3.07
CA LEU A 37 -6.64 5.24 -3.74
C LEU A 37 -5.77 6.25 -2.99
N GLY A 38 -6.38 7.31 -2.45
CA GLY A 38 -5.68 8.29 -1.62
C GLY A 38 -5.08 7.65 -0.37
N LEU A 39 -5.86 6.79 0.30
CA LEU A 39 -5.43 6.02 1.46
C LEU A 39 -4.29 5.06 1.12
N LEU A 40 -4.38 4.30 0.02
CA LEU A 40 -3.30 3.40 -0.43
C LEU A 40 -1.99 4.16 -0.71
N ALA A 41 -2.07 5.34 -1.34
CA ALA A 41 -0.90 6.18 -1.58
C ALA A 41 -0.29 6.71 -0.29
N ARG A 42 -1.12 7.11 0.69
CA ARG A 42 -0.65 7.61 1.99
C ARG A 42 -0.09 6.49 2.87
N ALA A 43 -0.68 5.29 2.83
CA ALA A 43 -0.13 4.09 3.45
C ALA A 43 1.28 3.76 2.93
N ALA A 44 1.50 3.85 1.62
CA ALA A 44 2.82 3.66 1.02
C ALA A 44 3.84 4.69 1.53
N LEU A 45 3.45 5.96 1.68
CA LEU A 45 4.31 6.98 2.30
C LEU A 45 4.62 6.62 3.76
N TYR A 46 3.62 6.27 4.57
CA TYR A 46 3.83 5.91 5.97
C TYR A 46 4.72 4.68 6.13
N ARG A 47 4.59 3.67 5.26
CA ARG A 47 5.52 2.53 5.20
C ARG A 47 6.96 2.97 4.91
N LEU A 48 7.18 3.87 3.95
CA LEU A 48 8.52 4.40 3.63
C LEU A 48 9.12 5.20 4.79
N LYS A 49 8.28 5.90 5.56
CA LYS A 49 8.66 6.61 6.79
C LYS A 49 8.82 5.68 8.01
N LYS A 50 8.49 4.39 7.87
CA LYS A 50 8.40 3.40 8.96
C LYS A 50 7.38 3.76 10.05
N GLU A 51 6.37 4.55 9.70
CA GLU A 51 5.23 4.89 10.56
C GLU A 51 4.14 3.81 10.42
N PHE A 52 4.49 2.56 10.69
CA PHE A 52 3.63 1.40 10.40
C PHE A 52 2.22 1.46 10.99
N PRO A 53 1.99 1.95 12.22
CA PRO A 53 0.63 2.08 12.75
C PRO A 53 -0.27 2.97 11.89
N LYS A 54 0.27 4.03 11.29
CA LYS A 54 -0.51 4.89 10.39
C LYS A 54 -0.76 4.22 9.03
N ALA A 55 0.23 3.46 8.53
CA ALA A 55 0.06 2.69 7.31
C ALA A 55 -1.04 1.63 7.45
N HIS A 56 -1.08 0.93 8.60
CA HIS A 56 -2.16 -0.02 8.90
C HIS A 56 -3.52 0.68 8.97
N ALA A 57 -3.63 1.81 9.68
CA ALA A 57 -4.89 2.55 9.76
C ALA A 57 -5.44 2.96 8.37
N ASP A 58 -4.58 3.47 7.49
CA ASP A 58 -4.97 3.82 6.12
C ASP A 58 -5.38 2.57 5.31
N LEU A 59 -4.70 1.44 5.50
CA LEU A 59 -5.01 0.19 4.81
C LEU A 59 -6.32 -0.43 5.30
N ASP A 60 -6.60 -0.38 6.60
CA ASP A 60 -7.85 -0.87 7.18
C ASP A 60 -9.05 -0.10 6.61
N GLU A 61 -8.96 1.23 6.55
CA GLU A 61 -10.02 2.07 5.96
C GLU A 61 -10.17 1.82 4.45
N ALA A 62 -9.05 1.68 3.72
CA ALA A 62 -9.09 1.35 2.29
C ALA A 62 -9.74 -0.02 2.02
N TYR A 63 -9.47 -1.01 2.89
CA TYR A 63 -10.08 -2.33 2.82
C TYR A 63 -11.60 -2.26 3.04
N GLU A 64 -12.06 -1.57 4.09
CA GLU A 64 -13.48 -1.44 4.39
C GLU A 64 -14.26 -0.81 3.22
N ILE A 65 -13.70 0.24 2.60
CA ILE A 65 -14.31 0.89 1.43
C ILE A 65 -14.38 -0.07 0.24
N ALA A 66 -13.27 -0.76 -0.04
CA ALA A 66 -13.15 -1.66 -1.19
C ALA A 66 -14.01 -2.92 -1.06
N GLU A 67 -14.06 -3.52 0.14
CA GLU A 67 -14.86 -4.70 0.44
C GLU A 67 -16.36 -4.40 0.32
N ARG A 68 -16.83 -3.33 0.96
CA ARG A 68 -18.25 -2.94 0.96
C ARG A 68 -18.81 -2.61 -0.43
N SER A 69 -17.96 -2.17 -1.33
CA SER A 69 -18.33 -1.76 -2.68
C SER A 69 -17.98 -2.81 -3.74
N GLU A 70 -17.57 -4.02 -3.31
CA GLU A 70 -17.14 -5.13 -4.16
C GLU A 70 -16.05 -4.74 -5.19
N MET A 71 -15.19 -3.78 -4.83
CA MET A 71 -14.17 -3.20 -5.69
C MET A 71 -12.92 -4.09 -5.77
N ARG A 72 -13.04 -5.23 -6.47
CA ARG A 72 -12.00 -6.29 -6.49
C ARG A 72 -10.62 -5.83 -6.98
N LEU A 73 -10.56 -4.86 -7.90
CA LEU A 73 -9.29 -4.29 -8.37
C LEU A 73 -8.58 -3.51 -7.25
N TYR A 74 -9.34 -2.85 -6.37
CA TYR A 74 -8.81 -2.09 -5.24
C TYR A 74 -8.41 -3.02 -4.10
N LEU A 75 -9.16 -4.11 -3.88
CA LEU A 75 -8.73 -5.19 -2.97
C LEU A 75 -7.40 -5.83 -3.41
N THR A 76 -7.16 -5.89 -4.73
CA THR A 76 -5.85 -6.33 -5.26
C THR A 76 -4.74 -5.37 -4.84
N ASP A 77 -4.95 -4.07 -5.07
CA ASP A 77 -3.97 -3.04 -4.71
C ASP A 77 -3.74 -2.95 -3.18
N TYR A 78 -4.80 -3.13 -2.38
CA TYR A 78 -4.71 -3.30 -0.93
C TYR A 78 -3.80 -4.47 -0.56
N HIS A 79 -4.03 -5.66 -1.10
CA HIS A 79 -3.21 -6.83 -0.76
C HIS A 79 -1.74 -6.66 -1.18
N LEU A 80 -1.47 -6.00 -2.32
CA LEU A 80 -0.09 -5.71 -2.73
C LEU A 80 0.60 -4.75 -1.75
N GLU A 81 -0.09 -3.70 -1.29
CA GLU A 81 0.49 -2.75 -0.34
C GLU A 81 0.62 -3.33 1.07
N SER A 82 -0.37 -4.11 1.54
CA SER A 82 -0.27 -4.86 2.80
C SER A 82 0.88 -5.86 2.77
N CYS A 83 1.11 -6.54 1.63
CA CYS A 83 2.28 -7.40 1.45
C CYS A 83 3.59 -6.62 1.65
N ARG A 84 3.73 -5.43 1.05
CA ARG A 84 4.89 -4.57 1.26
C ARG A 84 5.06 -4.14 2.71
N LEU A 85 3.96 -3.78 3.38
CA LEU A 85 3.99 -3.36 4.76
C LEU A 85 4.47 -4.49 5.67
N CYS A 86 3.91 -5.68 5.50
CA CYS A 86 4.35 -6.86 6.23
C CYS A 86 5.84 -7.18 5.95
N ILE A 87 6.32 -7.05 4.71
CA ILE A 87 7.76 -7.19 4.40
C ILE A 87 8.59 -6.15 5.16
N ALA A 88 8.17 -4.88 5.16
CA ALA A 88 8.88 -3.80 5.85
C ALA A 88 8.90 -3.98 7.37
N GLU A 89 7.89 -4.65 7.93
CA GLU A 89 7.78 -5.02 9.35
C GLU A 89 8.46 -6.35 9.69
N GLY A 90 9.03 -7.08 8.72
CA GLY A 90 9.63 -8.40 8.93
C GLY A 90 8.62 -9.54 9.16
N LYS A 91 7.33 -9.32 8.85
CA LYS A 91 6.24 -10.28 9.03
C LYS A 91 6.04 -11.15 7.78
N SER A 92 7.06 -11.93 7.40
CA SER A 92 7.09 -12.70 6.14
C SER A 92 5.89 -13.64 5.95
N GLY A 93 5.37 -14.25 7.03
CA GLY A 93 4.19 -15.12 6.95
C GLY A 93 2.91 -14.38 6.52
N GLN A 94 2.66 -13.21 7.11
CA GLN A 94 1.50 -12.37 6.73
C GLN A 94 1.68 -11.77 5.33
N ALA A 95 2.91 -11.38 4.98
CA ALA A 95 3.21 -10.91 3.65
C ALA A 95 2.92 -11.96 2.56
N ALA A 96 3.26 -13.23 2.83
CA ALA A 96 2.95 -14.33 1.92
C ALA A 96 1.44 -14.54 1.76
N GLN A 97 0.66 -14.46 2.85
CA GLN A 97 -0.80 -14.55 2.78
C GLN A 97 -1.41 -13.45 1.91
N HIS A 98 -0.96 -12.20 2.08
CA HIS A 98 -1.41 -11.09 1.24
C HIS A 98 -1.00 -11.25 -0.23
N LEU A 99 0.21 -11.76 -0.50
CA LEU A 99 0.65 -12.01 -1.86
C LEU A 99 -0.22 -13.07 -2.56
N GLU A 100 -0.57 -14.14 -1.87
CA GLU A 100 -1.46 -15.18 -2.40
C GLU A 100 -2.86 -14.62 -2.69
N SER A 101 -3.42 -13.82 -1.79
CA SER A 101 -4.71 -13.16 -2.03
C SER A 101 -4.66 -12.19 -3.22
N ALA A 102 -3.58 -11.41 -3.36
CA ALA A 102 -3.40 -10.53 -4.52
C ALA A 102 -3.34 -11.32 -5.83
N LYS A 103 -2.54 -12.40 -5.90
CA LYS A 103 -2.44 -13.26 -7.10
C LYS A 103 -3.78 -13.89 -7.46
N LYS A 104 -4.54 -14.35 -6.46
CA LYS A 104 -5.87 -14.91 -6.66
C LYS A 104 -6.80 -13.87 -7.30
N LEU A 105 -6.86 -12.66 -6.76
CA LEU A 105 -7.70 -11.60 -7.32
C LEU A 105 -7.26 -11.19 -8.73
N ILE A 106 -5.95 -11.12 -9.00
CA ILE A 106 -5.45 -10.84 -10.35
C ILE A 106 -5.94 -11.89 -11.35
N ALA A 107 -5.82 -13.17 -11.00
CA ALA A 107 -6.28 -14.28 -11.85
C ALA A 107 -7.81 -14.26 -12.07
N GLU A 108 -8.59 -13.98 -11.02
CA GLU A 108 -10.05 -13.93 -11.09
C GLU A 108 -10.59 -12.73 -11.87
N THR A 109 -9.89 -11.59 -11.83
CA THR A 109 -10.33 -10.34 -12.48
C THR A 109 -9.69 -10.10 -13.84
N GLY A 110 -8.64 -10.85 -14.20
CA GLY A 110 -7.82 -10.59 -15.39
C GLY A 110 -6.96 -9.32 -15.27
N TYR A 111 -6.70 -8.85 -14.04
CA TYR A 111 -6.00 -7.58 -13.80
C TYR A 111 -4.47 -7.68 -13.91
N HIS A 112 -4.00 -8.13 -15.07
CA HIS A 112 -2.60 -8.44 -15.37
C HIS A 112 -1.63 -7.25 -15.27
N ARG A 113 -2.13 -6.01 -15.13
CA ARG A 113 -1.30 -4.82 -14.90
C ARG A 113 -0.42 -4.97 -13.65
N ARG A 114 -0.86 -5.76 -12.66
CA ARG A 114 -0.16 -5.97 -11.38
C ARG A 114 0.69 -7.25 -11.33
N ASP A 115 0.77 -8.02 -12.42
CA ASP A 115 1.54 -9.28 -12.44
C ASP A 115 3.02 -9.06 -12.08
N LYS A 116 3.66 -8.09 -12.75
CA LYS A 116 5.06 -7.74 -12.50
C LYS A 116 5.32 -7.40 -11.02
N GLU A 117 4.40 -6.67 -10.43
CA GLU A 117 4.48 -6.22 -9.05
C GLU A 117 4.34 -7.39 -8.06
N ALA A 118 3.41 -8.31 -8.31
CA ALA A 118 3.25 -9.54 -7.53
C ALA A 118 4.49 -10.46 -7.64
N GLU A 119 5.08 -10.58 -8.82
CA GLU A 119 6.32 -11.34 -9.01
C GLU A 119 7.49 -10.75 -8.23
N GLU A 120 7.67 -9.43 -8.27
CA GLU A 120 8.73 -8.75 -7.53
C GLU A 120 8.59 -8.97 -6.02
N LEU A 121 7.37 -8.88 -5.48
CA LEU A 121 7.10 -9.16 -4.06
C LEU A 121 7.40 -10.62 -3.70
N GLY A 122 7.08 -11.57 -4.58
CA GLY A 122 7.44 -12.98 -4.39
C GLY A 122 8.94 -13.21 -4.28
N ARG A 123 9.74 -12.51 -5.11
CA ARG A 123 11.21 -12.58 -5.03
C ARG A 123 11.74 -12.01 -3.71
N CYS A 124 11.20 -10.88 -3.26
CA CYS A 124 11.58 -10.26 -1.99
C CYS A 124 11.32 -11.20 -0.80
N LEU A 125 10.20 -11.91 -0.78
CA LEU A 125 9.87 -12.85 0.31
C LEU A 125 10.81 -14.05 0.37
N ASN A 126 11.19 -14.57 -0.80
CA ASN A 126 12.13 -15.69 -0.88
C ASN A 126 13.53 -15.28 -0.37
N GLN A 127 13.97 -14.07 -0.66
CA GLN A 127 15.26 -13.54 -0.18
C GLN A 127 15.25 -13.32 1.34
N ASN A 128 14.14 -12.85 1.91
CA ASN A 128 14.00 -12.65 3.36
C ASN A 128 13.89 -13.95 4.17
N SER A 129 13.58 -15.08 3.52
CA SER A 129 13.48 -16.39 4.18
C SER A 129 14.83 -17.13 4.24
N GLN A 130 15.86 -16.62 3.56
CA GLN A 130 17.21 -17.23 3.51
C GLN A 130 18.27 -16.48 4.33
N ASN A 131 17.92 -15.35 4.96
CA ASN A 131 18.76 -14.59 5.89
C ASN A 131 18.30 -14.80 7.33
#